data_AF-A0A0M2S122-F1
#
_entry.id   AF-A0A0M2S122-F1
#
_cell.length_a   1.000
_cell.length_b   1.000
_cell.length_c   1.000
_cell.angle_alpha   90.00
_cell.angle_beta   90.00
_cell.angle_gamma   90.00
#
_symmetry.space_group_name_H-M   'P 1'
#
loop_
_entity.id
_entity.type
_entity.pdbx_description
1 polymer ?
#
loop_
_entity_poly.entity_id
_entity_poly.type
_entity_poly.pdbx_seq_one_letter_code
_entity_poly.pdbx_strand_id
1 'polypeptide(L)'
;MSVAALLAGFAALPPPEGSLAAWAARVGTPDGDFPLIGAGTRAETYVALHWNGERCASLGPAVGPTLVGLAVGAAHGRSVAELAAAVDAGLAAAAGLSAPTVPVSTGVLTATVCAARLAGVPDGELPALLDLAASLMLIGPPGVAPGHDPAAAWLALRAWDAGITGMPGGLAHTLAVVADGLPDRSGAVAAPAAAPPQPVATAPVRAEQTATPVQAEQTATP
;
A
#
# COMPACT_ATOMS: atom_id res chain seq x y z
N MET A 1 14.90 -17.08 -7.23
CA MET A 1 13.93 -18.07 -6.70
C MET A 1 12.84 -18.22 -7.73
N SER A 2 12.43 -19.44 -8.09
CA SER A 2 11.33 -19.64 -9.06
C SER A 2 9.97 -19.38 -8.41
N VAL A 3 8.93 -19.11 -9.21
CA VAL A 3 7.55 -18.97 -8.72
C VAL A 3 7.10 -20.22 -7.96
N ALA A 4 7.43 -21.43 -8.42
CA ALA A 4 7.08 -22.66 -7.72
C ALA A 4 7.72 -22.74 -6.31
N ALA A 5 8.99 -22.37 -6.17
CA ALA A 5 9.66 -22.34 -4.87
C ALA A 5 9.05 -21.27 -3.95
N LEU A 6 8.63 -20.13 -4.51
CA LEU A 6 8.00 -19.06 -3.76
C LEU A 6 6.59 -19.45 -3.27
N LEU A 7 5.79 -20.12 -4.10
CA LEU A 7 4.48 -20.67 -3.72
C LEU A 7 4.62 -21.70 -2.60
N ALA A 8 5.63 -22.57 -2.67
CA ALA A 8 5.96 -23.48 -1.58
C ALA A 8 6.36 -22.71 -0.31
N GLY A 9 7.11 -21.62 -0.45
CA GLY A 9 7.45 -20.70 0.65
C GLY A 9 6.22 -20.09 1.31
N PHE A 10 5.26 -19.59 0.54
CA PHE A 10 3.99 -19.07 1.06
C PHE A 10 3.22 -20.13 1.85
N ALA A 11 3.15 -21.35 1.34
CA ALA A 11 2.46 -22.46 2.00
C ALA A 11 3.15 -22.92 3.29
N ALA A 12 4.48 -22.75 3.39
CA ALA A 12 5.27 -23.16 4.54
C ALA A 12 5.33 -22.10 5.65
N LEU A 13 4.76 -20.91 5.46
CA LEU A 13 4.78 -19.86 6.49
C LEU A 13 3.98 -20.30 7.73
N PRO A 14 4.55 -20.17 8.95
CA PRO A 14 3.82 -20.43 10.18
C PRO A 14 2.70 -19.39 10.35
N PRO A 15 1.67 -19.64 11.18
CA PRO A 15 0.63 -18.66 11.47
C PRO A 15 1.23 -17.27 11.83
N PRO A 16 0.60 -16.16 11.42
CA PRO A 16 1.10 -14.83 11.76
C PRO A 16 1.03 -14.61 13.27
N GLU A 17 2.00 -13.87 13.80
CA GLU A 17 2.07 -13.48 15.21
C GLU A 17 2.14 -11.95 15.34
N GLY A 18 1.97 -11.46 16.57
CA GLY A 18 2.18 -10.05 16.92
C GLY A 18 1.37 -9.06 16.09
N SER A 19 2.04 -8.03 15.57
CA SER A 19 1.42 -6.95 14.81
C SER A 19 0.75 -7.41 13.52
N LEU A 20 1.30 -8.42 12.83
CA LEU A 20 0.70 -8.99 11.61
C LEU A 20 -0.58 -9.75 11.93
N ALA A 21 -0.62 -10.52 13.02
CA ALA A 21 -1.84 -11.19 13.48
C ALA A 21 -2.93 -10.16 13.87
N ALA A 22 -2.54 -9.14 14.63
CA ALA A 22 -3.45 -8.06 15.01
C ALA A 22 -3.96 -7.28 13.79
N TRP A 23 -3.13 -7.07 12.77
CA TRP A 23 -3.55 -6.45 11.51
C TRP A 23 -4.53 -7.35 10.75
N ALA A 24 -4.23 -8.64 10.60
CA ALA A 24 -5.12 -9.61 9.95
C ALA A 24 -6.51 -9.65 10.63
N ALA A 25 -6.56 -9.61 11.96
CA ALA A 25 -7.81 -9.57 12.71
C ALA A 25 -8.64 -8.29 12.47
N ARG A 26 -7.99 -7.16 12.18
CA ARG A 26 -8.70 -5.88 11.90
C ARG A 26 -9.25 -5.80 10.48
N VAL A 27 -8.57 -6.41 9.51
CA VAL A 27 -8.93 -6.28 8.08
C VAL A 27 -9.59 -7.53 7.50
N GLY A 28 -9.53 -8.65 8.22
CA GLY A 28 -10.13 -9.90 7.81
C GLY A 28 -11.65 -9.81 7.74
N THR A 29 -12.23 -10.29 6.64
CA THR A 29 -13.67 -10.35 6.40
C THR A 29 -14.05 -11.66 5.72
N PRO A 30 -15.23 -12.25 6.02
CA PRO A 30 -15.72 -13.46 5.35
C PRO A 30 -15.82 -13.31 3.83
N ASP A 31 -16.14 -12.10 3.36
CA ASP A 31 -16.42 -11.81 1.95
C ASP A 31 -15.18 -11.25 1.21
N GLY A 32 -13.98 -11.38 1.77
CA GLY A 32 -12.76 -10.85 1.16
C GLY A 32 -12.40 -11.53 -0.17
N ASP A 33 -11.92 -10.75 -1.13
CA ASP A 33 -11.58 -11.24 -2.47
C ASP A 33 -10.26 -12.02 -2.52
N PHE A 34 -9.31 -11.71 -1.63
CA PHE A 34 -7.97 -12.28 -1.67
C PHE A 34 -7.51 -12.81 -0.30
N PRO A 35 -6.85 -13.98 -0.22
CA PRO A 35 -6.47 -14.58 1.05
C PRO A 35 -5.34 -13.80 1.74
N LEU A 36 -5.41 -13.71 3.07
CA LEU A 36 -4.26 -13.37 3.91
C LEU A 36 -3.46 -14.64 4.17
N ILE A 37 -2.33 -14.79 3.50
CA ILE A 37 -1.52 -16.02 3.45
C ILE A 37 -1.17 -16.50 4.87
N GLY A 38 -1.66 -17.68 5.25
CA GLY A 38 -1.41 -18.29 6.57
C GLY A 38 -2.20 -17.70 7.74
N ALA A 39 -3.05 -16.69 7.54
CA ALA A 39 -3.92 -16.14 8.59
C ALA A 39 -5.29 -16.82 8.67
N GLY A 40 -5.66 -17.66 7.69
CA GLY A 40 -6.95 -18.36 7.66
C GLY A 40 -8.16 -17.46 7.39
N THR A 41 -7.93 -16.22 6.92
CA THR A 41 -8.98 -15.25 6.58
C THR A 41 -8.68 -14.57 5.24
N ARG A 42 -9.62 -13.75 4.76
CA ARG A 42 -9.55 -13.02 3.49
C ARG A 42 -9.75 -11.53 3.73
N ALA A 43 -9.31 -10.69 2.81
CA ALA A 43 -9.60 -9.26 2.81
C ALA A 43 -9.84 -8.76 1.38
N GLU A 44 -10.26 -7.51 1.24
CA GLU A 44 -10.26 -6.80 -0.05
C GLU A 44 -8.85 -6.86 -0.65
N THR A 45 -8.76 -6.97 -1.98
CA THR A 45 -7.52 -7.34 -2.68
C THR A 45 -6.39 -6.36 -2.45
N TYR A 46 -6.62 -5.05 -2.51
CA TYR A 46 -5.58 -4.06 -2.22
C TYR A 46 -5.05 -4.22 -0.80
N VAL A 47 -5.93 -4.36 0.19
CA VAL A 47 -5.54 -4.55 1.60
C VAL A 47 -4.79 -5.87 1.81
N ALA A 48 -5.24 -6.94 1.16
CA ALA A 48 -4.60 -8.25 1.25
C ALA A 48 -3.21 -8.25 0.62
N LEU A 49 -3.01 -7.57 -0.52
CA LEU A 49 -1.70 -7.44 -1.16
C LEU A 49 -0.72 -6.66 -0.28
N HIS A 50 -1.18 -5.58 0.37
CA HIS A 50 -0.40 -4.85 1.38
C HIS A 50 0.05 -5.78 2.50
N TRP A 51 -0.88 -6.48 3.14
CA TRP A 51 -0.56 -7.38 4.26
C TRP A 51 0.36 -8.54 3.84
N ASN A 52 0.09 -9.16 2.69
CA ASN A 52 0.88 -10.29 2.19
C ASN A 52 2.30 -9.87 1.79
N GLY A 53 2.47 -8.69 1.19
CA GLY A 53 3.80 -8.18 0.83
C GLY A 53 4.66 -7.93 2.07
N GLU A 54 4.09 -7.32 3.13
CA GLU A 54 4.77 -7.19 4.43
C GLU A 54 5.19 -8.53 5.01
N ARG A 55 4.27 -9.49 5.02
CA ARG A 55 4.52 -10.81 5.59
C ARG A 55 5.56 -11.62 4.81
N CYS A 56 5.56 -11.51 3.49
CA CYS A 56 6.35 -12.36 2.62
C CYS A 56 7.67 -11.71 2.17
N ALA A 57 7.96 -10.47 2.59
CA ALA A 57 9.09 -9.68 2.11
C ALA A 57 10.43 -10.40 2.13
N SER A 58 10.68 -11.21 3.17
CA SER A 58 11.94 -11.96 3.34
C SER A 58 12.14 -13.10 2.33
N LEU A 59 11.11 -13.49 1.58
CA LEU A 59 11.19 -14.54 0.56
C LEU A 59 11.81 -14.05 -0.76
N GLY A 60 12.05 -12.75 -0.89
CA GLY A 60 12.90 -12.17 -1.94
C GLY A 60 12.17 -11.34 -3.00
N PRO A 61 12.88 -10.89 -4.05
CA PRO A 61 12.40 -9.85 -4.96
C PRO A 61 11.23 -10.26 -5.85
N ALA A 62 10.98 -11.57 -6.00
CA ALA A 62 9.86 -12.08 -6.77
C ALA A 62 8.52 -12.05 -6.00
N VAL A 63 8.52 -11.70 -4.71
CA VAL A 63 7.31 -11.68 -3.85
C VAL A 63 6.25 -10.74 -4.41
N GLY A 64 6.59 -9.46 -4.60
CA GLY A 64 5.68 -8.45 -5.14
C GLY A 64 5.03 -8.87 -6.47
N PRO A 65 5.79 -9.14 -7.54
CA PRO A 65 5.22 -9.55 -8.82
C PRO A 65 4.42 -10.86 -8.74
N THR A 66 4.81 -11.81 -7.88
CA THR A 66 4.05 -13.05 -7.72
C THR A 66 2.72 -12.82 -7.01
N LEU A 67 2.68 -12.00 -5.95
CA LEU A 67 1.45 -11.69 -5.22
C LEU A 67 0.42 -10.99 -6.10
N VAL A 68 0.83 -9.92 -6.82
CA VAL A 68 -0.09 -9.25 -7.75
C VAL A 68 -0.46 -10.16 -8.92
N GLY A 69 0.48 -10.98 -9.39
CA GLY A 69 0.23 -11.94 -10.46
C GLY A 69 -0.77 -13.03 -10.08
N LEU A 70 -0.79 -13.47 -8.82
CA LEU A 70 -1.83 -14.38 -8.31
C LEU A 70 -3.20 -13.71 -8.31
N ALA A 71 -3.29 -12.45 -7.85
CA ALA A 71 -4.55 -11.70 -7.83
C ALA A 71 -5.10 -11.46 -9.25
N VAL A 72 -4.26 -10.97 -10.16
CA VAL A 72 -4.65 -10.67 -11.54
C VAL A 72 -4.84 -11.93 -12.38
N GLY A 73 -3.93 -12.90 -12.24
CA GLY A 73 -3.96 -14.16 -12.98
C GLY A 73 -5.21 -14.98 -12.66
N ALA A 74 -5.62 -15.04 -11.39
CA ALA A 74 -6.87 -15.70 -11.01
C ALA A 74 -8.10 -15.07 -11.67
N ALA A 75 -8.17 -13.74 -11.72
CA ALA A 75 -9.27 -13.02 -12.38
C ALA A 75 -9.33 -13.25 -13.90
N HIS A 76 -8.20 -13.57 -14.53
CA HIS A 76 -8.08 -13.80 -15.98
C HIS A 76 -7.92 -15.27 -16.39
N GLY A 77 -8.07 -16.21 -15.45
CA GLY A 77 -7.94 -17.65 -15.72
C GLY A 77 -6.55 -18.09 -16.18
N ARG A 78 -5.48 -17.43 -15.70
CA ARG A 78 -4.10 -17.69 -16.10
C ARG A 78 -3.49 -18.89 -15.37
N SER A 79 -2.65 -19.62 -16.09
CA SER A 79 -1.89 -20.76 -15.58
C SER A 79 -0.68 -20.33 -14.74
N VAL A 80 -0.14 -21.26 -13.96
CA VAL A 80 1.10 -21.06 -13.20
C VAL A 80 2.31 -20.81 -14.13
N ALA A 81 2.30 -21.39 -15.33
CA ALA A 81 3.36 -21.16 -16.32
C ALA A 81 3.32 -19.72 -16.86
N GLU A 82 2.11 -19.19 -17.14
CA GLU A 82 1.93 -17.79 -17.52
C GLU A 82 2.32 -16.84 -16.38
N LEU A 83 1.99 -17.18 -15.13
CA LEU A 83 2.44 -16.43 -13.96
C LEU A 83 3.97 -16.39 -13.87
N ALA A 84 4.64 -17.53 -14.03
CA ALA A 84 6.10 -17.59 -14.01
C ALA A 84 6.73 -16.71 -15.11
N ALA A 85 6.23 -16.82 -16.35
CA ALA A 85 6.70 -16.00 -17.46
C ALA A 85 6.47 -14.50 -17.22
N ALA A 86 5.33 -14.11 -16.63
CA ALA A 86 5.02 -12.73 -16.31
C ALA A 86 5.92 -12.16 -15.19
N VAL A 87 6.21 -12.97 -14.16
CA VAL A 87 7.16 -12.62 -13.09
C VAL A 87 8.56 -12.41 -13.68
N ASP A 88 9.02 -13.31 -14.54
CA ASP A 88 10.32 -13.20 -15.20
C ASP A 88 10.39 -11.95 -16.09
N ALA A 89 9.33 -11.64 -16.84
CA ALA A 89 9.24 -10.43 -17.64
C ALA A 89 9.32 -9.15 -16.79
N GLY A 90 8.64 -9.12 -15.63
CA GLY A 90 8.72 -8.00 -14.69
C GLY A 90 10.13 -7.82 -14.13
N LEU A 91 10.78 -8.92 -13.73
CA LEU A 91 12.15 -8.89 -13.21
C LEU A 91 13.15 -8.44 -14.28
N ALA A 92 12.99 -8.87 -15.53
CA ALA A 92 13.81 -8.45 -16.65
C ALA A 92 13.64 -6.94 -16.97
N ALA A 93 12.41 -6.42 -16.89
CA ALA A 93 12.15 -4.99 -17.08
C ALA A 93 12.87 -4.14 -16.02
N ALA A 94 12.89 -4.59 -14.76
CA ALA A 94 13.59 -3.90 -13.68
C ALA A 94 15.11 -3.90 -13.85
N ALA A 95 15.70 -4.96 -14.41
CA ALA A 95 17.13 -5.04 -14.67
C ALA A 95 17.62 -4.00 -15.71
N GLY A 96 16.73 -3.50 -16.56
CA GLY A 96 17.02 -2.44 -17.53
C GLY A 96 16.99 -1.02 -16.94
N LEU A 97 16.55 -0.85 -15.69
CA LEU A 97 16.49 0.46 -15.04
C LEU A 97 17.86 0.82 -14.44
N SER A 98 18.33 2.04 -14.69
CA SER A 98 19.50 2.57 -14.00
C SER A 98 19.22 2.70 -12.51
N ALA A 99 20.20 2.35 -11.67
CA ALA A 99 20.06 2.48 -10.22
C ALA A 99 19.86 3.96 -9.84
N PRO A 100 18.73 4.32 -9.21
CA PRO A 100 18.47 5.70 -8.83
C PRO A 100 19.44 6.14 -7.72
N THR A 101 19.78 7.43 -7.69
CA THR A 101 20.64 7.99 -6.61
C THR A 101 19.86 8.16 -5.31
N VAL A 102 18.53 8.29 -5.42
CA VAL A 102 17.59 8.26 -4.30
C VAL A 102 16.85 6.91 -4.28
N PRO A 103 16.82 6.22 -3.12
CA PRO A 103 16.02 5.01 -2.97
C PRO A 103 14.53 5.25 -3.28
N VAL A 104 14.00 4.46 -4.22
CA VAL A 104 12.58 4.45 -4.59
C VAL A 104 12.06 3.03 -4.76
N SER A 105 10.75 2.86 -4.58
CA SER A 105 10.06 1.57 -4.66
C SER A 105 9.91 1.07 -6.11
N THR A 106 11.02 0.77 -6.78
CA THR A 106 11.02 0.27 -8.18
C THR A 106 10.33 -1.09 -8.33
N GLY A 107 10.12 -1.82 -7.24
CA GLY A 107 9.33 -3.07 -7.24
C GLY A 107 7.89 -2.88 -7.72
N VAL A 108 7.32 -1.67 -7.58
CA VAL A 108 6.03 -1.30 -8.20
C VAL A 108 6.05 -1.54 -9.71
N LEU A 109 7.14 -1.19 -10.40
CA LEU A 109 7.26 -1.33 -11.86
C LEU A 109 7.36 -2.80 -12.26
N THR A 110 8.18 -3.58 -11.56
CA THR A 110 8.29 -5.04 -11.71
C THR A 110 6.93 -5.72 -11.58
N ALA A 111 6.20 -5.38 -10.52
CA ALA A 111 4.88 -5.91 -10.23
C ALA A 111 3.85 -5.47 -11.27
N THR A 112 3.92 -4.22 -11.74
CA THR A 112 3.04 -3.69 -12.79
C THR A 112 3.24 -4.40 -14.12
N VAL A 113 4.48 -4.65 -14.55
CA VAL A 113 4.74 -5.41 -15.78
C VAL A 113 4.18 -6.83 -15.68
N CYS A 114 4.36 -7.49 -14.53
CA CYS A 114 3.77 -8.82 -14.29
C CYS A 114 2.23 -8.77 -14.40
N ALA A 115 1.59 -7.83 -13.71
CA ALA A 115 0.15 -7.65 -13.73
C ALA A 115 -0.38 -7.37 -15.15
N ALA A 116 0.27 -6.45 -15.87
CA ALA A 116 -0.09 -6.08 -17.24
C ALA A 116 -0.05 -7.28 -18.19
N ARG A 117 1.00 -8.10 -18.11
CA ARG A 117 1.15 -9.32 -18.92
C ARG A 117 0.02 -10.31 -18.67
N LEU A 118 -0.38 -10.51 -17.41
CA LEU A 118 -1.43 -11.45 -17.04
C LEU A 118 -2.84 -10.93 -17.37
N ALA A 119 -3.05 -9.62 -17.29
CA ALA A 119 -4.28 -8.96 -17.72
C ALA A 119 -4.40 -8.88 -19.26
N GLY A 120 -3.30 -9.05 -19.99
CA GLY A 120 -3.29 -8.95 -21.44
C GLY A 120 -3.30 -7.50 -21.95
N VAL A 121 -2.72 -6.57 -21.18
CA VAL A 121 -2.55 -5.18 -21.59
C VAL A 121 -1.74 -5.13 -22.89
N PRO A 122 -2.23 -4.44 -23.95
CA PRO A 122 -1.49 -4.31 -25.19
C PRO A 122 -0.13 -3.64 -24.98
N ASP A 123 0.91 -4.10 -25.71
CA ASP A 123 2.27 -3.55 -25.57
C ASP A 123 2.33 -2.03 -25.82
N GLY A 124 1.47 -1.50 -26.69
CA GLY A 124 1.35 -0.06 -26.96
C GLY A 124 0.76 0.76 -25.80
N GLU A 125 0.08 0.12 -24.85
CA GLU A 125 -0.57 0.76 -23.70
C GLU A 125 0.24 0.60 -22.41
N LEU A 126 1.19 -0.33 -22.38
CA LEU A 126 2.09 -0.55 -21.25
C LEU A 126 2.81 0.74 -20.79
N PRO A 127 3.32 1.64 -21.66
CA PRO A 127 3.94 2.88 -21.21
C PRO A 127 3.00 3.76 -20.37
N ALA A 128 1.73 3.89 -20.76
CA ALA A 128 0.75 4.72 -20.05
C ALA A 128 0.40 4.13 -18.66
N LEU A 129 0.33 2.80 -18.57
CA LEU A 129 0.17 2.10 -17.30
C LEU A 129 1.40 2.25 -16.40
N LEU A 130 2.60 2.21 -16.97
CA LEU A 130 3.85 2.44 -16.22
C LEU A 130 3.98 3.89 -15.74
N ASP A 131 3.53 4.88 -16.52
CA ASP A 131 3.44 6.28 -16.09
C ASP A 131 2.49 6.45 -14.89
N LEU A 132 1.36 5.72 -14.90
CA LEU A 132 0.43 5.71 -13.77
C LEU A 132 1.05 5.03 -12.54
N ALA A 133 1.68 3.87 -12.72
CA ALA A 133 2.36 3.15 -11.65
C ALA A 133 3.51 3.96 -11.03
N ALA A 134 4.22 4.74 -11.84
CA ALA A 134 5.28 5.64 -11.37
C ALA A 134 4.75 6.69 -10.38
N SER A 135 3.51 7.15 -10.56
CA SER A 135 2.87 8.11 -9.64
C SER A 135 2.54 7.52 -8.27
N LEU A 136 2.56 6.18 -8.15
CA LEU A 136 2.35 5.47 -6.90
C LEU A 136 3.66 5.07 -6.24
N MET A 137 4.83 5.33 -6.83
CA MET A 137 6.11 4.96 -6.21
C MET A 137 6.37 5.75 -4.92
N LEU A 138 6.96 5.08 -3.94
CA LEU A 138 7.41 5.70 -2.70
C LEU A 138 8.88 6.09 -2.81
N ILE A 139 9.20 7.26 -2.26
CA ILE A 139 10.57 7.70 -1.98
C ILE A 139 10.91 7.23 -0.57
N GLY A 140 11.97 6.45 -0.43
CA GLY A 140 12.36 5.84 0.83
C GLY A 140 13.27 4.63 0.63
N PRO A 141 13.96 4.16 1.69
CA PRO A 141 14.89 3.04 1.57
C PRO A 141 14.23 1.82 0.91
N PRO A 142 14.99 0.98 0.19
CA PRO A 142 14.41 -0.18 -0.48
C PRO A 142 13.72 -1.09 0.53
N GLY A 143 12.50 -1.54 0.22
CA GLY A 143 11.74 -2.40 1.12
C GLY A 143 11.22 -1.70 2.38
N VAL A 144 11.05 -0.36 2.37
CA VAL A 144 10.42 0.37 3.49
C VAL A 144 8.95 -0.01 3.70
N ALA A 145 8.28 -0.44 2.64
CA ALA A 145 6.90 -0.89 2.65
C ALA A 145 6.73 -1.99 1.58
N PRO A 146 7.25 -3.21 1.79
CA PRO A 146 7.16 -4.30 0.81
C PRO A 146 5.71 -4.70 0.46
N GLY A 147 4.73 -4.36 1.32
CA GLY A 147 3.30 -4.43 1.00
C GLY A 147 2.86 -3.50 -0.13
N HIS A 148 3.53 -2.36 -0.26
CA HIS A 148 3.17 -1.30 -1.20
C HIS A 148 3.33 -1.72 -2.66
N ASP A 149 4.45 -2.36 -3.00
CA ASP A 149 4.77 -2.72 -4.39
C ASP A 149 3.66 -3.51 -5.11
N PRO A 150 3.20 -4.68 -4.59
CA PRO A 150 2.13 -5.43 -5.23
C PRO A 150 0.78 -4.70 -5.19
N ALA A 151 0.48 -3.98 -4.10
CA ALA A 151 -0.80 -3.29 -3.94
C ALA A 151 -0.91 -2.08 -4.88
N ALA A 152 0.16 -1.31 -5.04
CA ALA A 152 0.26 -0.20 -5.98
C ALA A 152 0.16 -0.67 -7.43
N ALA A 153 0.83 -1.78 -7.78
CA ALA A 153 0.72 -2.37 -9.12
C ALA A 153 -0.72 -2.81 -9.44
N TRP A 154 -1.40 -3.45 -8.48
CA TRP A 154 -2.81 -3.80 -8.63
C TRP A 154 -3.68 -2.54 -8.79
N LEU A 155 -3.47 -1.53 -7.94
CA LEU A 155 -4.22 -0.27 -8.02
C LEU A 155 -4.01 0.45 -9.35
N ALA A 156 -2.78 0.49 -9.87
CA ALA A 156 -2.47 1.07 -11.18
C ALA A 156 -3.23 0.36 -12.29
N LEU A 157 -3.25 -0.98 -12.31
CA LEU A 157 -4.00 -1.75 -13.29
C LEU A 157 -5.52 -1.48 -13.18
N ARG A 158 -6.08 -1.44 -11.97
CA ARG A 158 -7.51 -1.16 -11.75
C ARG A 158 -7.90 0.25 -12.16
N ALA A 159 -7.02 1.23 -11.91
CA ALA A 159 -7.22 2.60 -12.35
C ALA A 159 -7.17 2.71 -13.88
N TRP A 160 -6.23 2.01 -14.53
CA TRP A 160 -6.17 1.92 -15.99
C TRP A 160 -7.41 1.25 -16.59
N ASP A 161 -7.89 0.14 -16.02
CA ASP A 161 -9.16 -0.51 -16.41
C ASP A 161 -10.35 0.44 -16.31
N ALA A 162 -10.31 1.39 -15.36
CA ALA A 162 -11.33 2.42 -15.16
C ALA A 162 -11.17 3.64 -16.08
N GLY A 163 -10.20 3.62 -17.00
CA GLY A 163 -9.93 4.70 -17.95
C GLY A 163 -9.05 5.83 -17.40
N ILE A 164 -8.40 5.64 -16.24
CA ILE A 164 -7.42 6.60 -15.71
C ILE A 164 -6.08 6.35 -16.40
N THR A 165 -5.54 7.38 -17.03
CA THR A 165 -4.23 7.31 -17.71
C THR A 165 -3.19 8.10 -16.94
N GLY A 166 -1.96 7.57 -16.86
CA GLY A 166 -0.81 8.31 -16.37
C GLY A 166 -0.50 9.52 -17.24
N MET A 167 0.19 10.51 -16.67
CA MET A 167 0.73 11.62 -17.46
C MET A 167 1.80 11.07 -18.41
N PRO A 168 1.70 11.28 -19.74
CA PRO A 168 2.67 10.77 -20.69
C PRO A 168 4.10 11.19 -20.34
N GLY A 169 5.00 10.20 -20.21
CA GLY A 169 6.40 10.42 -19.83
C GLY A 169 6.62 10.64 -18.34
N GLY A 170 5.60 10.45 -17.51
CA GLY A 170 5.67 10.57 -16.05
C GLY A 170 6.70 9.64 -15.42
N LEU A 171 6.83 8.40 -15.90
CA LEU A 171 7.88 7.48 -15.44
C LEU A 171 9.28 8.03 -15.75
N ALA A 172 9.51 8.43 -16.99
CA ALA A 172 10.81 8.97 -17.41
C ALA A 172 11.18 10.22 -16.60
N HIS A 173 10.20 11.10 -16.35
CA HIS A 173 10.39 12.27 -15.49
C HIS A 173 10.71 11.89 -14.04
N THR A 174 9.93 10.99 -13.43
CA THR A 174 10.17 10.50 -12.07
C THR A 174 11.55 9.89 -11.93
N LEU A 175 11.96 9.02 -12.88
CA LEU A 175 13.27 8.40 -12.89
C LEU A 175 14.40 9.43 -13.04
N ALA A 176 14.24 10.44 -13.90
CA ALA A 176 15.21 11.53 -14.05
C ALA A 176 15.37 12.31 -12.74
N VAL A 177 14.26 12.71 -12.10
CA VAL A 177 14.29 13.46 -10.83
C VAL A 177 15.00 12.67 -9.72
N VAL A 178 14.77 11.36 -9.62
CA VAL A 178 15.40 10.53 -8.57
C VAL A 178 16.81 10.08 -8.93
N ALA A 179 17.23 10.21 -10.19
CA ALA A 179 18.61 10.03 -10.64
C ALA A 179 19.44 11.29 -10.40
N ASP A 180 18.89 12.47 -10.67
CA ASP A 180 19.57 13.77 -10.49
C ASP A 180 19.66 14.19 -9.00
N GLY A 181 18.88 13.52 -8.14
CA GLY A 181 18.80 13.81 -6.70
C GLY A 181 17.65 14.75 -6.38
N LEU A 182 17.03 14.56 -5.21
CA LEU A 182 15.95 15.43 -4.76
C LEU A 182 16.51 16.79 -4.33
N PRO A 183 15.90 17.91 -4.73
CA PRO A 183 16.28 19.21 -4.20
C PRO A 183 16.10 19.21 -2.68
N ASP A 184 17.10 19.74 -1.97
CA ASP A 184 17.09 19.82 -0.51
C ASP A 184 15.91 20.71 -0.06
N ARG A 185 14.86 20.08 0.49
CA ARG A 185 13.68 20.79 1.01
C ARG A 185 13.91 21.40 2.40
N SER A 186 15.11 21.26 2.97
CA SER A 186 15.46 21.81 4.28
C SER A 186 15.42 23.35 4.35
N GLY A 187 15.30 24.05 3.21
CA GLY A 187 15.18 25.51 3.14
C GLY A 187 13.76 26.08 3.14
N ALA A 188 12.70 25.26 3.09
CA ALA A 188 11.32 25.73 2.85
C ALA A 188 10.32 25.44 3.99
N VAL A 189 10.80 25.26 5.22
CA VAL A 189 9.96 25.48 6.40
C VAL A 189 10.28 26.87 6.92
N ALA A 190 9.67 27.89 6.31
CA ALA A 190 9.47 29.14 7.04
C ALA A 190 8.67 28.76 8.29
N ALA A 191 9.27 28.96 9.47
CA ALA A 191 8.59 28.80 10.74
C ALA A 191 7.23 29.52 10.65
N PRO A 192 6.13 28.91 11.12
CA PRO A 192 4.85 29.61 11.15
C PRO A 192 5.09 30.93 11.90
N ALA A 193 4.79 32.06 11.24
CA ALA A 193 4.82 33.36 11.87
C ALA A 193 3.97 33.26 13.14
N ALA A 194 4.59 33.55 14.28
CA ALA A 194 3.93 33.49 15.57
C ALA A 194 2.59 34.23 15.49
N ALA A 195 1.49 33.50 15.70
CA ALA A 195 0.17 34.10 15.79
C ALA A 195 0.20 35.15 16.93
N PRO A 196 -0.36 36.36 16.72
CA PRO A 196 -0.45 37.34 17.78
C PRO A 196 -1.23 36.78 18.98
N PRO A 197 -0.84 37.10 20.23
CA PRO A 197 -1.46 36.52 21.41
C PRO A 197 -2.95 36.86 21.46
N GLN A 198 -3.79 35.82 21.49
CA GLN A 198 -5.22 35.92 21.73
C GLN A 198 -5.45 36.32 23.20
N PRO A 199 -6.31 37.32 23.49
CA PRO A 199 -6.63 37.69 24.86
C PRO A 199 -7.38 36.54 25.56
N VAL A 200 -6.86 36.13 26.72
CA VAL A 200 -7.45 35.09 27.56
C VAL A 200 -8.82 35.54 28.06
N ALA A 201 -9.87 34.82 27.65
CA ALA A 201 -11.20 34.98 28.19
C ALA A 201 -11.18 34.63 29.69
N THR A 202 -11.46 35.62 30.54
CA THR A 202 -11.61 35.46 31.97
C THR A 202 -12.93 34.75 32.24
N ALA A 203 -12.87 33.51 32.74
CA ALA A 203 -14.05 32.80 33.20
C ALA A 203 -14.68 33.54 34.40
N PRO A 204 -16.01 33.71 34.46
CA PRO A 204 -16.65 34.30 35.63
C PRO A 204 -16.55 33.36 36.83
N VAL A 205 -16.02 33.89 37.92
CA VAL A 205 -15.95 33.29 39.25
C VAL A 205 -17.37 32.96 39.72
N ARG A 206 -17.63 31.67 39.95
CA ARG A 206 -18.86 31.17 40.57
C ARG A 206 -18.78 31.49 42.06
N ALA A 207 -19.56 32.47 42.51
CA ALA A 207 -19.70 32.77 43.92
C ALA A 207 -20.37 31.59 44.64
N GLU A 208 -19.71 31.10 45.67
CA GLU A 208 -20.30 30.26 46.71
C GLU A 208 -21.41 31.04 47.41
N GLN A 209 -22.61 30.48 47.49
CA GLN A 209 -23.57 30.85 48.51
C GLN A 209 -24.14 29.60 49.17
N THR A 210 -24.04 29.65 50.49
CA THR A 210 -24.18 28.62 51.50
C THR A 210 -25.65 28.28 51.77
N ALA A 211 -25.84 27.05 52.27
CA ALA A 211 -27.10 26.37 52.57
C ALA A 211 -28.03 27.04 53.59
N THR A 212 -29.32 26.65 53.56
CA THR A 212 -30.09 26.16 54.74
C THR A 212 -31.41 25.46 54.29
N PRO A 213 -32.07 24.61 55.13
CA PRO A 213 -32.80 23.40 54.75
C PRO A 213 -34.32 23.47 55.08
N VAL A 214 -35.00 22.30 55.15
CA VAL A 214 -36.39 22.01 55.66
C VAL A 214 -37.44 22.02 54.52
N GLN A 215 -38.39 21.09 54.28
CA GLN A 215 -39.01 19.92 54.93
C GLN A 215 -39.62 19.02 53.80
N ALA A 216 -39.55 17.69 53.87
CA ALA A 216 -40.65 16.74 54.16
C ALA A 216 -41.92 16.83 53.28
N GLU A 217 -42.20 15.77 52.49
CA GLU A 217 -43.48 15.05 52.33
C GLU A 217 -43.28 13.99 51.21
N GLN A 218 -43.14 12.70 51.52
CA GLN A 218 -44.22 11.69 51.62
C GLN A 218 -45.16 11.60 50.41
N THR A 219 -45.10 10.46 49.71
CA THR A 219 -46.17 9.59 49.13
C THR A 219 -45.72 9.04 47.77
N ALA A 220 -45.36 7.76 47.68
CA ALA A 220 -46.22 6.58 47.51
C ALA A 220 -46.38 6.20 46.01
N THR A 221 -45.97 4.97 45.72
CA THR A 221 -46.08 4.21 44.47
C THR A 221 -47.55 4.03 44.04
N PRO A 222 -47.82 3.67 42.77
CA PRO A 222 -47.70 2.27 42.31
C PRO A 222 -46.83 2.06 41.07
#